data_AF-D8Q029-F1
#
_entry.id   AF-D8Q029-F1
#
_cell.length_a   1.000
_cell.length_b   1.000
_cell.length_c   1.000
_cell.angle_alpha   90.00
_cell.angle_beta   90.00
_cell.angle_gamma   90.00
#
_symmetry.space_group_name_H-M   'P 1'
#
loop_
_entity.id
_entity.type
_entity.pdbx_description
1 polymer ?
#
loop_
_entity_poly.entity_id
_entity_poly.type
_entity_poly.pdbx_seq_one_letter_code
_entity_poly.pdbx_strand_id
1 'polypeptide(L)'
;MFAKGAILAITYLSLFLVRAAPIPREVPQEHSHEKYLTLVRASLALDNPQNLGDPVFALLGNAAAQQGLGDSTDPDCLQQAIADQAFTNAKAANDVDGMVGALVYRALERNSGKVGAASNACTSVTAANPEIAALQQHQDPASDGAADTNKQITLELARQIASVGGDPQQALESGTFAPGDVNDPTAAGNTCDDQNDTEGCIFTQNLLVEDATAEEIEAAVSGSG
;
A
#
# COMPACT_ATOMS: atom_id res chain seq x y z
N MET A 1 21.01 -73.63 -39.20
CA MET A 1 22.12 -72.99 -38.47
C MET A 1 21.71 -71.57 -38.12
N PHE A 2 21.47 -71.37 -36.82
CA PHE A 2 21.41 -70.16 -35.99
C PHE A 2 20.89 -68.83 -36.55
N ALA A 3 19.66 -68.50 -36.13
CA ALA A 3 19.21 -67.14 -35.89
C ALA A 3 19.92 -66.53 -34.68
N LYS A 4 20.26 -65.23 -34.72
CA LYS A 4 20.56 -64.41 -33.54
C LYS A 4 19.92 -63.04 -33.71
N GLY A 5 18.92 -62.78 -32.87
CA GLY A 5 18.29 -61.49 -32.72
C GLY A 5 19.17 -60.50 -31.95
N ALA A 6 18.92 -59.22 -32.17
CA ALA A 6 19.37 -58.14 -31.31
C ALA A 6 18.14 -57.31 -30.95
N ILE A 7 17.75 -57.42 -29.68
CA ILE A 7 16.70 -56.64 -29.03
C ILE A 7 17.33 -55.30 -28.66
N LEU A 8 16.81 -54.19 -29.17
CA LEU A 8 17.16 -52.85 -28.72
C LEU A 8 16.02 -52.34 -27.82
N ALA A 9 16.16 -52.52 -26.51
CA ALA A 9 15.29 -51.92 -25.52
C ALA A 9 15.83 -50.54 -25.15
N ILE A 10 15.19 -49.48 -25.63
CA ILE A 10 15.47 -48.10 -25.24
C ILE A 10 14.61 -47.79 -24.01
N THR A 11 15.21 -47.91 -22.82
CA THR A 11 14.64 -47.43 -21.57
C THR A 11 14.77 -45.91 -21.50
N TYR A 12 13.67 -45.21 -21.77
CA TYR A 12 13.55 -43.77 -21.50
C TYR A 12 13.49 -43.54 -20.00
N LEU A 13 14.58 -43.01 -19.44
CA LEU A 13 14.64 -42.50 -18.07
C LEU A 13 13.99 -41.11 -18.05
N SER A 14 12.72 -41.03 -17.70
CA SER A 14 12.00 -39.78 -17.50
C SER A 14 12.51 -39.09 -16.24
N LEU A 15 13.41 -38.12 -16.42
CA LEU A 15 13.74 -37.11 -15.42
C LEU A 15 12.51 -36.22 -15.22
N PHE A 16 11.73 -36.52 -14.17
CA PHE A 16 10.76 -35.58 -13.63
C PHE A 16 11.52 -34.40 -13.02
N LEU A 17 11.78 -33.38 -13.83
CA LEU A 17 12.03 -32.05 -13.32
C LEU A 17 10.72 -31.59 -12.67
N VAL A 18 10.64 -31.75 -11.35
CA VAL A 18 9.68 -30.98 -10.54
C VAL A 18 10.10 -29.53 -10.71
N ARG A 19 9.52 -28.85 -11.70
CA ARG A 19 9.39 -27.40 -11.66
C ARG A 19 8.57 -27.14 -10.41
N ALA A 20 9.23 -26.69 -9.33
CA ALA A 20 8.53 -25.91 -8.34
C ALA A 20 7.80 -24.83 -9.13
N ALA A 21 6.47 -24.91 -9.18
CA ALA A 21 5.68 -23.80 -9.66
C ALA A 21 6.13 -22.57 -8.86
N PRO A 22 6.26 -21.39 -9.48
CA PRO A 22 6.38 -20.19 -8.67
C PRO A 22 5.19 -20.21 -7.71
N ILE A 23 5.47 -20.33 -6.40
CA ILE A 23 4.46 -20.02 -5.41
C ILE A 23 4.12 -18.56 -5.72
N PRO A 24 2.88 -18.22 -6.11
CA PRO A 24 2.50 -16.82 -6.21
C PRO A 24 2.86 -16.22 -4.85
N ARG A 25 3.78 -15.25 -4.84
CA ARG A 25 4.02 -14.49 -3.62
C ARG A 25 2.77 -13.67 -3.42
N GLU A 26 1.86 -14.13 -2.58
CA GLU A 26 0.85 -13.28 -1.98
C GLU A 26 1.55 -12.53 -0.85
N VAL A 27 2.09 -11.35 -1.17
CA VAL A 27 2.60 -10.41 -0.16
C VAL A 27 2.38 -8.98 -0.71
N PRO A 28 1.68 -8.08 0.01
CA PRO A 28 0.28 -8.15 0.45
C PRO A 28 -0.41 -6.75 0.38
N GLN A 29 -1.65 -6.68 0.89
CA GLN A 29 -2.42 -5.46 1.22
C GLN A 29 -2.81 -4.51 0.09
N GLU A 30 -2.36 -4.76 -1.13
CA GLU A 30 -2.60 -3.92 -2.31
C GLU A 30 -4.04 -3.43 -2.40
N HIS A 31 -5.02 -4.34 -2.32
CA HIS A 31 -6.43 -4.00 -2.40
C HIS A 31 -7.16 -3.96 -1.05
N SER A 32 -6.43 -3.94 0.08
CA SER A 32 -7.02 -3.90 1.42
C SER A 32 -7.87 -2.66 1.65
N HIS A 33 -7.46 -1.53 1.06
CA HIS A 33 -8.11 -0.22 1.15
C HIS A 33 -8.67 0.25 -0.20
N GLU A 34 -9.29 -0.65 -0.99
CA GLU A 34 -9.61 -0.41 -2.40
C GLU A 34 -10.46 0.84 -2.68
N LYS A 35 -11.35 1.25 -1.76
CA LYS A 35 -12.12 2.50 -1.93
C LYS A 35 -11.20 3.72 -2.10
N TYR A 36 -10.08 3.77 -1.39
CA TYR A 36 -9.12 4.86 -1.47
C TYR A 36 -8.25 4.76 -2.72
N LEU A 37 -7.84 3.55 -3.11
CA LEU A 37 -7.19 3.34 -4.41
C LEU A 37 -8.05 3.80 -5.57
N THR A 38 -9.36 3.54 -5.51
CA THR A 38 -10.31 3.97 -6.54
C THR A 38 -10.39 5.50 -6.63
N LEU A 39 -10.48 6.21 -5.50
CA LEU A 39 -10.49 7.67 -5.46
C LEU A 39 -9.19 8.28 -6.03
N VAL A 40 -8.04 7.73 -5.62
CA VAL A 40 -6.73 8.20 -6.09
C VAL A 40 -6.54 7.89 -7.57
N ARG A 41 -6.96 6.71 -8.04
CA ARG A 41 -6.90 6.32 -9.45
C ARG A 41 -7.75 7.25 -10.32
N ALA A 42 -8.96 7.57 -9.89
CA ALA A 42 -9.83 8.52 -10.59
C ALA A 42 -9.21 9.92 -10.63
N SER A 43 -8.66 10.40 -9.52
CA SER A 43 -8.03 11.72 -9.42
C SER A 43 -6.75 11.81 -10.25
N LEU A 44 -5.88 10.80 -10.20
CA LEU A 44 -4.63 10.73 -10.98
C LEU A 44 -4.91 10.73 -12.49
N ALA A 45 -5.98 10.07 -12.94
CA ALA A 45 -6.35 9.98 -14.35
C ALA A 45 -6.77 11.33 -14.98
N LEU A 46 -7.06 12.36 -14.16
CA LEU A 46 -7.42 13.70 -14.65
C LEU A 46 -6.22 14.42 -15.30
N ASP A 47 -5.04 14.31 -14.70
CA ASP A 47 -3.78 14.84 -15.22
C ASP A 47 -2.59 14.07 -14.61
N ASN A 48 -1.79 13.41 -15.45
CA ASN A 48 -0.68 12.56 -15.02
C ASN A 48 0.58 12.86 -15.83
N PRO A 49 1.21 14.03 -15.61
CA PRO A 49 2.34 14.50 -16.43
C PRO A 49 3.61 13.67 -16.26
N GLN A 50 3.74 12.91 -15.16
CA GLN A 50 4.87 12.02 -14.89
C GLN A 50 4.62 10.57 -15.34
N ASN A 51 3.50 10.29 -16.01
CA ASN A 51 3.13 8.95 -16.47
C ASN A 51 3.17 7.90 -15.35
N LEU A 52 2.82 8.29 -14.11
CA LEU A 52 2.79 7.40 -12.96
C LEU A 52 1.80 6.26 -13.21
N GLY A 53 2.15 5.05 -12.77
CA GLY A 53 1.29 3.87 -12.94
C GLY A 53 0.10 3.86 -11.99
N ASP A 54 -0.56 2.70 -11.94
CA ASP A 54 -1.67 2.49 -11.02
C ASP A 54 -1.24 2.70 -9.55
N PRO A 55 -2.05 3.38 -8.72
CA PRO A 55 -1.73 3.64 -7.31
C PRO A 55 -1.42 2.37 -6.49
N VAL A 56 -1.94 1.21 -6.90
CA VAL A 56 -1.68 -0.06 -6.22
C VAL A 56 -0.18 -0.41 -6.19
N PHE A 57 0.56 -0.06 -7.26
CA PHE A 57 2.00 -0.33 -7.35
C PHE A 57 2.81 0.41 -6.28
N ALA A 58 2.29 1.49 -5.69
CA ALA A 58 3.01 2.18 -4.63
C ALA A 58 2.78 1.57 -3.26
N LEU A 59 1.77 0.72 -3.06
CA LEU A 59 1.56 -0.02 -1.80
C LEU A 59 2.41 -1.29 -1.75
N LEU A 60 2.70 -1.83 -2.93
CA LEU A 60 4.02 -2.11 -3.47
C LEU A 60 5.28 -2.21 -2.58
N GLY A 61 5.85 -3.40 -2.38
CA GLY A 61 7.29 -3.52 -2.15
C GLY A 61 8.12 -3.00 -3.32
N ASN A 62 9.29 -2.41 -3.06
CA ASN A 62 10.07 -1.63 -4.04
C ASN A 62 10.38 -2.36 -5.36
N ALA A 63 10.53 -3.68 -5.35
CA ALA A 63 10.76 -4.46 -6.56
C ALA A 63 9.55 -4.42 -7.53
N ALA A 64 8.33 -4.46 -6.99
CA ALA A 64 7.12 -4.39 -7.81
C ALA A 64 6.69 -2.93 -8.06
N ALA A 65 6.97 -2.01 -7.12
CA ALA A 65 6.75 -0.57 -7.30
C ALA A 65 7.45 0.02 -8.53
N GLN A 66 8.54 -0.62 -9.01
CA GLN A 66 9.20 -0.25 -10.26
C GLN A 66 8.23 -0.15 -11.46
N GLN A 67 7.17 -0.97 -11.48
CA GLN A 67 6.19 -0.98 -12.56
C GLN A 67 5.30 0.27 -12.59
N GLY A 68 5.17 0.97 -11.47
CA GLY A 68 4.37 2.18 -11.34
C GLY A 68 5.15 3.48 -11.41
N LEU A 69 6.47 3.44 -11.59
CA LEU A 69 7.32 4.64 -11.45
C LEU A 69 7.05 5.75 -12.47
N GLY A 70 6.53 5.41 -13.66
CA GLY A 70 6.45 6.38 -14.75
C GLY A 70 7.82 6.99 -15.04
N ASP A 71 7.92 8.32 -14.96
CA ASP A 71 9.14 9.09 -15.15
C ASP A 71 9.96 9.28 -13.86
N SER A 72 9.49 8.78 -12.71
CA SER A 72 10.25 8.75 -11.45
C SER A 72 11.32 7.65 -11.48
N THR A 73 12.36 7.81 -10.64
CA THR A 73 13.40 6.79 -10.46
C THR A 73 13.43 6.20 -9.05
N ASP A 74 12.63 6.74 -8.13
CA ASP A 74 12.69 6.38 -6.71
C ASP A 74 11.39 5.68 -6.25
N PRO A 75 11.42 4.34 -6.06
CA PRO A 75 10.26 3.61 -5.56
C PRO A 75 9.90 3.96 -4.12
N ASP A 76 10.83 4.47 -3.31
CA ASP A 76 10.54 4.90 -1.93
C ASP A 76 9.61 6.13 -1.92
N CYS A 77 9.64 6.90 -3.00
CA CYS A 77 8.86 8.11 -3.17
C CYS A 77 7.60 7.95 -4.03
N LEU A 78 7.34 6.76 -4.59
CA LEU A 78 6.24 6.57 -5.54
C LEU A 78 4.87 6.89 -4.92
N GLN A 79 4.60 6.43 -3.70
CA GLN A 79 3.33 6.68 -3.03
C GLN A 79 3.12 8.17 -2.80
N GLN A 80 4.17 8.90 -2.41
CA GLN A 80 4.10 10.35 -2.24
C GLN A 80 3.82 11.05 -3.56
N ALA A 81 4.51 10.67 -4.63
CA ALA A 81 4.32 11.27 -5.95
C ALA A 81 2.89 11.06 -6.48
N ILE A 82 2.35 9.84 -6.34
CA ILE A 82 0.96 9.52 -6.74
C ILE A 82 -0.04 10.31 -5.89
N ALA A 83 0.13 10.31 -4.57
CA ALA A 83 -0.75 11.04 -3.67
C ALA A 83 -0.74 12.56 -3.95
N ASP A 84 0.44 13.13 -4.17
CA ASP A 84 0.62 14.56 -4.44
C ASP A 84 -0.01 14.99 -5.78
N GLN A 85 0.17 14.18 -6.83
CA GLN A 85 -0.48 14.46 -8.13
C GLN A 85 -2.00 14.28 -8.04
N ALA A 86 -2.48 13.21 -7.42
CA ALA A 86 -3.92 12.97 -7.24
C ALA A 86 -4.56 14.10 -6.42
N PHE A 87 -3.93 14.53 -5.32
CA PHE A 87 -4.39 15.64 -4.50
C PHE A 87 -4.42 16.96 -5.30
N THR A 88 -3.38 17.24 -6.09
CA THR A 88 -3.35 18.42 -6.98
C THR A 88 -4.55 18.44 -7.92
N ASN A 89 -4.85 17.31 -8.54
CA ASN A 89 -5.95 17.19 -9.48
C ASN A 89 -7.31 17.35 -8.79
N ALA A 90 -7.50 16.68 -7.64
CA ALA A 90 -8.73 16.79 -6.85
C ALA A 90 -8.95 18.24 -6.36
N LYS A 91 -7.89 18.91 -5.89
CA LYS A 91 -7.92 20.32 -5.46
C LYS A 91 -8.28 21.25 -6.61
N ALA A 92 -7.73 21.04 -7.81
CA ALA A 92 -8.10 21.81 -9.00
C ALA A 92 -9.57 21.60 -9.40
N ALA A 93 -10.13 20.43 -9.12
CA ALA A 93 -11.54 20.10 -9.35
C ALA A 93 -12.49 20.56 -8.22
N ASN A 94 -11.97 21.05 -7.09
CA ASN A 94 -12.71 21.25 -5.84
C ASN A 94 -13.40 19.97 -5.33
N ASP A 95 -12.77 18.82 -5.55
CA ASP A 95 -13.24 17.51 -5.10
C ASP A 95 -12.65 17.20 -3.72
N VAL A 96 -13.44 17.44 -2.67
CA VAL A 96 -13.02 17.18 -1.27
C VAL A 96 -12.81 15.69 -1.02
N ASP A 97 -13.67 14.83 -1.57
CA ASP A 97 -13.54 13.38 -1.39
C ASP A 97 -12.25 12.86 -2.07
N GLY A 98 -11.91 13.39 -3.25
CA GLY A 98 -10.64 13.11 -3.93
C GLY A 98 -9.42 13.61 -3.14
N MET A 99 -9.50 14.81 -2.55
CA MET A 99 -8.43 15.34 -1.69
C MET A 99 -8.22 14.48 -0.44
N VAL A 100 -9.30 14.13 0.26
CA VAL A 100 -9.26 13.24 1.43
C VAL A 100 -8.74 11.86 1.05
N GLY A 101 -9.19 11.30 -0.06
CA GLY A 101 -8.72 10.00 -0.53
C GLY A 101 -7.21 9.97 -0.81
N ALA A 102 -6.66 11.04 -1.39
CA ALA A 102 -5.22 11.17 -1.59
C ALA A 102 -4.44 11.31 -0.27
N LEU A 103 -4.98 12.03 0.72
CA LEU A 103 -4.38 12.15 2.06
C LEU A 103 -4.36 10.80 2.79
N VAL A 104 -5.49 10.08 2.82
CA VAL A 104 -5.57 8.75 3.44
C VAL A 104 -4.60 7.79 2.74
N TYR A 105 -4.62 7.76 1.40
CA TYR A 105 -3.70 6.94 0.61
C TYR A 105 -2.22 7.23 0.91
N ARG A 106 -1.84 8.49 1.15
CA ARG A 106 -0.45 8.85 1.52
C ARG A 106 -0.03 8.23 2.85
N ALA A 107 -0.97 8.08 3.78
CA ALA A 107 -0.74 7.55 5.11
C ALA A 107 -0.74 6.02 5.18
N LEU A 108 -1.36 5.33 4.22
CA LEU A 108 -1.44 3.86 4.21
C LEU A 108 -0.06 3.22 4.28
N GLU A 109 0.02 2.10 5.00
CA GLU A 109 1.23 1.29 5.07
C GLU A 109 1.63 0.78 3.68
N ARG A 110 2.94 0.78 3.43
CA ARG A 110 3.54 0.16 2.26
C ARG A 110 4.20 -1.15 2.67
N ASN A 111 3.96 -2.19 1.89
CA ASN A 111 4.61 -3.47 2.03
C ASN A 111 6.14 -3.36 1.94
N SER A 112 6.85 -3.65 3.03
CA SER A 112 8.31 -3.68 3.07
C SER A 112 8.92 -5.02 2.65
N GLY A 113 8.08 -6.00 2.31
CA GLY A 113 8.46 -7.35 1.90
C GLY A 113 8.79 -8.30 3.06
N LYS A 114 8.60 -7.85 4.31
CA LYS A 114 8.83 -8.64 5.52
C LYS A 114 8.01 -8.10 6.70
N VAL A 115 7.36 -8.99 7.45
CA VAL A 115 6.69 -8.64 8.71
C VAL A 115 7.66 -7.97 9.69
N GLY A 116 7.25 -6.82 10.22
CA GLY A 116 8.01 -6.00 11.18
C GLY A 116 9.19 -5.26 10.58
N ALA A 117 9.32 -5.18 9.25
CA ALA A 117 10.29 -4.30 8.62
C ALA A 117 9.69 -2.91 8.39
N ALA A 118 10.39 -1.88 8.88
CA ALA A 118 10.03 -0.50 8.65
C ALA A 118 10.16 -0.13 7.17
N SER A 119 9.21 0.68 6.69
CA SER A 119 9.21 1.22 5.35
C SER A 119 10.13 2.42 5.25
N ASN A 120 10.91 2.50 4.16
CA ASN A 120 11.83 3.61 3.93
C ASN A 120 11.07 4.94 3.76
N ALA A 121 11.59 6.02 4.33
CA ALA A 121 11.06 7.35 4.10
C ALA A 121 11.38 7.84 2.68
N CYS A 122 10.42 8.52 2.05
CA CYS A 122 10.69 9.27 0.83
C CYS A 122 11.56 10.49 1.13
N THR A 123 12.76 10.56 0.53
CA THR A 123 13.71 11.65 0.77
C THR A 123 14.20 12.34 -0.51
N SER A 124 13.97 11.76 -1.68
CA SER A 124 14.48 12.29 -2.95
C SER A 124 13.59 13.35 -3.59
N VAL A 125 12.31 13.42 -3.20
CA VAL A 125 11.35 14.41 -3.71
C VAL A 125 10.58 15.08 -2.58
N THR A 126 10.27 16.35 -2.77
CA THR A 126 9.37 17.11 -1.90
C THR A 126 8.02 17.23 -2.59
N ALA A 127 6.94 16.88 -1.88
CA ALA A 127 5.59 17.07 -2.39
C ALA A 127 5.29 18.56 -2.63
N ALA A 128 4.57 18.87 -3.71
CA ALA A 128 4.15 20.21 -4.05
C ALA A 128 3.04 20.72 -3.13
N ASN A 129 2.19 19.82 -2.62
CA ASN A 129 1.12 20.16 -1.69
C ASN A 129 1.61 20.03 -0.24
N PRO A 130 1.52 21.09 0.58
CA PRO A 130 1.94 21.04 1.97
C PRO A 130 1.16 20.02 2.80
N GLU A 131 -0.10 19.77 2.45
CA GLU A 131 -0.95 18.77 3.11
C GLU A 131 -0.38 17.34 2.92
N ILE A 132 0.13 17.03 1.72
CA ILE A 132 0.78 15.74 1.42
C ILE A 132 2.20 15.70 2.01
N ALA A 133 2.92 16.82 1.97
CA ALA A 133 4.28 16.93 2.52
C ALA A 133 4.35 16.74 4.03
N ALA A 134 3.26 17.05 4.75
CA ALA A 134 3.16 16.87 6.20
C ALA A 134 3.04 15.39 6.60
N LEU A 135 2.64 14.51 5.67
CA LEU A 135 2.32 13.13 5.94
C LEU A 135 3.49 12.18 5.65
N GLN A 136 3.51 11.10 6.43
CA GLN A 136 4.34 9.92 6.22
C GLN A 136 3.43 8.70 6.15
N GLN A 137 3.93 7.62 5.56
CA GLN A 137 3.22 6.34 5.56
C GLN A 137 3.35 5.63 6.91
N HIS A 138 2.29 4.92 7.29
CA HIS A 138 2.33 3.96 8.38
C HIS A 138 3.44 2.93 8.20
N GLN A 139 3.91 2.43 9.33
CA GLN A 139 4.87 1.34 9.42
C GLN A 139 4.13 0.03 9.63
N ASP A 140 4.79 -1.07 9.23
CA ASP A 140 4.29 -2.41 9.54
C ASP A 140 4.06 -2.51 11.06
N PRO A 141 2.86 -2.95 11.50
CA PRO A 141 2.45 -2.92 12.91
C PRO A 141 3.29 -3.82 13.83
N ALA A 142 4.04 -4.79 13.29
CA ALA A 142 5.00 -5.61 14.03
C ALA A 142 6.39 -4.96 14.14
N SER A 143 6.61 -3.78 13.57
CA SER A 143 7.87 -3.04 13.69
C SER A 143 8.03 -2.42 15.07
N ASP A 144 9.27 -2.31 15.55
CA ASP A 144 9.57 -1.67 16.82
C ASP A 144 9.09 -0.20 16.83
N GLY A 145 8.18 0.13 17.75
CA GLY A 145 7.62 1.48 17.89
C GLY A 145 6.56 1.86 16.86
N ALA A 146 6.05 0.91 16.06
CA ALA A 146 5.04 1.17 15.04
C ALA A 146 3.75 1.78 15.61
N ALA A 147 3.24 1.27 16.74
CA ALA A 147 2.00 1.75 17.33
C ALA A 147 2.02 3.26 17.64
N ASP A 148 3.10 3.75 18.27
CA ASP A 148 3.23 5.18 18.58
C ASP A 148 3.44 6.01 17.31
N THR A 149 4.20 5.48 16.34
CA THR A 149 4.48 6.15 15.07
C THR A 149 3.22 6.27 14.21
N ASN A 150 2.47 5.18 14.04
CA ASN A 150 1.25 5.15 13.25
C ASN A 150 0.17 6.02 13.88
N LYS A 151 0.05 6.03 15.22
CA LYS A 151 -0.81 6.98 15.93
C LYS A 151 -0.49 8.42 15.55
N GLN A 152 0.79 8.82 15.61
CA GLN A 152 1.19 10.19 15.26
C GLN A 152 0.85 10.54 13.81
N ILE A 153 1.06 9.61 12.89
CA ILE A 153 0.68 9.75 11.48
C ILE A 153 -0.83 9.94 11.34
N THR A 154 -1.64 9.11 12.00
CA THR A 154 -3.10 9.18 11.97
C THR A 154 -3.63 10.51 12.53
N LEU A 155 -3.04 11.00 13.62
CA LEU A 155 -3.40 12.31 14.18
C LEU A 155 -3.01 13.47 13.26
N GLU A 156 -1.87 13.38 12.57
CA GLU A 156 -1.49 14.39 11.57
C GLU A 156 -2.40 14.33 10.33
N LEU A 157 -2.74 13.12 9.87
CA LEU A 157 -3.70 12.89 8.81
C LEU A 157 -5.05 13.56 9.11
N ALA A 158 -5.57 13.40 10.31
CA ALA A 158 -6.81 14.07 10.74
C ALA A 158 -6.73 15.59 10.61
N ARG A 159 -5.60 16.21 10.97
CA ARG A 159 -5.41 17.67 10.79
C ARG A 159 -5.42 18.06 9.33
N GLN A 160 -4.78 17.27 8.47
CA GLN A 160 -4.75 17.55 7.03
C GLN A 160 -6.11 17.34 6.37
N ILE A 161 -6.88 16.33 6.79
CA ILE A 161 -8.25 16.13 6.33
C ILE A 161 -9.15 17.31 6.76
N ALA A 162 -9.02 17.75 8.01
CA ALA A 162 -9.75 18.93 8.50
C ALA A 162 -9.43 20.20 7.69
N SER A 163 -8.15 20.40 7.35
CA SER A 163 -7.68 21.61 6.67
C SER A 163 -8.24 21.76 5.25
N VAL A 164 -8.61 20.66 4.60
CA VAL A 164 -9.25 20.64 3.28
C VAL A 164 -10.78 20.58 3.34
N GLY A 165 -11.35 20.58 4.55
CA GLY A 165 -12.80 20.56 4.77
C GLY A 165 -13.45 19.17 4.77
N GLY A 166 -12.66 18.09 4.86
CA GLY A 166 -13.16 16.73 5.03
C GLY A 166 -13.51 16.39 6.48
N ASP A 167 -14.06 15.19 6.71
CA ASP A 167 -14.33 14.66 8.06
C ASP A 167 -13.05 14.06 8.66
N PRO A 168 -12.47 14.64 9.73
CA PRO A 168 -11.21 14.16 10.29
C PRO A 168 -11.28 12.72 10.83
N GLN A 169 -12.47 12.20 11.13
CA GLN A 169 -12.65 10.82 11.57
C GLN A 169 -12.26 9.81 10.48
N GLN A 170 -12.27 10.22 9.20
CA GLN A 170 -11.78 9.37 8.10
C GLN A 170 -10.30 9.01 8.22
N ALA A 171 -9.53 9.71 9.05
CA ALA A 171 -8.15 9.32 9.33
C ALA A 171 -8.04 7.95 10.01
N LEU A 172 -9.05 7.53 10.78
CA LEU A 172 -9.07 6.20 11.43
C LEU A 172 -9.07 5.07 10.39
N GLU A 173 -9.61 5.34 9.20
CA GLU A 173 -9.65 4.38 8.09
C GLU A 173 -8.29 4.17 7.41
N SER A 174 -7.23 4.89 7.80
CA SER A 174 -5.88 4.60 7.34
C SER A 174 -5.19 3.51 8.17
N GLY A 175 -5.84 3.01 9.22
CA GLY A 175 -5.27 2.04 10.16
C GLY A 175 -4.75 0.76 9.50
N THR A 176 -3.89 0.05 10.22
CA THR A 176 -3.26 -1.18 9.72
C THR A 176 -3.99 -2.44 10.20
N PHE A 177 -3.47 -3.60 9.83
CA PHE A 177 -3.87 -4.88 10.41
C PHE A 177 -3.31 -5.06 11.82
N ALA A 178 -3.76 -6.08 12.54
CA ALA A 178 -3.09 -6.51 13.78
C ALA A 178 -1.64 -6.96 13.50
N PRO A 179 -0.67 -6.72 14.41
CA PRO A 179 0.71 -7.16 14.24
C PRO A 179 0.85 -8.66 13.89
N GLY A 180 1.64 -8.97 12.87
CA GLY A 180 1.95 -10.35 12.48
C GLY A 180 3.11 -10.98 13.27
N ASP A 181 3.41 -12.25 13.01
CA ASP A 181 4.62 -12.91 13.54
C ASP A 181 5.84 -12.56 12.67
N VAL A 182 6.84 -11.92 13.27
CA VAL A 182 8.10 -11.54 12.61
C VAL A 182 8.92 -12.75 12.12
N ASN A 183 8.59 -13.96 12.59
CA ASN A 183 9.20 -15.22 12.17
C ASN A 183 8.36 -15.97 11.12
N ASP A 184 7.26 -15.39 10.65
CA ASP A 184 6.42 -15.97 9.61
C ASP A 184 7.24 -16.18 8.32
N PRO A 185 7.45 -17.43 7.87
CA PRO A 185 8.24 -17.72 6.68
C PRO A 185 7.59 -17.27 5.37
N THR A 186 6.29 -16.93 5.39
CA THR A 186 5.54 -16.44 4.23
C THR A 186 5.60 -14.91 4.10
N ALA A 187 5.92 -14.21 5.21
CA ALA A 187 5.82 -12.76 5.34
C ALA A 187 4.42 -12.18 5.05
N ALA A 188 3.36 -12.99 5.12
CA ALA A 188 2.00 -12.55 4.77
C ALA A 188 1.36 -11.67 5.83
N GLY A 189 1.67 -11.87 7.12
CA GLY A 189 1.03 -11.17 8.22
C GLY A 189 -0.47 -11.49 8.33
N ASN A 190 -1.24 -10.63 9.02
CA ASN A 190 -2.70 -10.78 9.17
C ASN A 190 -3.51 -10.12 8.04
N THR A 191 -2.90 -10.04 6.86
CA THR A 191 -3.37 -9.18 5.76
C THR A 191 -4.48 -9.83 4.94
N CYS A 192 -5.12 -9.04 4.09
CA CYS A 192 -6.04 -9.50 3.06
C CYS A 192 -5.76 -8.78 1.74
N ASP A 193 -6.17 -9.38 0.62
CA ASP A 193 -6.03 -8.80 -0.72
C ASP A 193 -7.15 -9.34 -1.62
N ASP A 194 -8.16 -8.52 -1.89
CA ASP A 194 -9.28 -8.88 -2.79
C ASP A 194 -9.64 -7.72 -3.71
N GLN A 195 -9.17 -7.80 -4.95
CA GLN A 195 -9.47 -6.81 -5.99
C GLN A 195 -10.96 -6.71 -6.35
N ASN A 196 -11.77 -7.72 -6.02
CA ASN A 196 -13.22 -7.70 -6.29
C ASN A 196 -14.02 -7.04 -5.16
N ASP A 197 -13.38 -6.75 -4.03
CA ASP A 197 -13.99 -6.01 -2.94
C ASP A 197 -13.76 -4.51 -3.16
N THR A 198 -14.79 -3.82 -3.65
CA THR A 198 -14.73 -2.40 -3.97
C THR A 198 -14.59 -1.49 -2.76
N GLU A 199 -14.93 -1.98 -1.56
CA GLU A 199 -14.73 -1.22 -0.31
C GLU A 199 -13.29 -1.42 0.20
N GLY A 200 -12.82 -2.65 0.10
CA GLY A 200 -11.53 -3.09 0.59
C GLY A 200 -11.70 -4.11 1.70
N CYS A 201 -11.01 -5.24 1.56
CA CYS A 201 -11.21 -6.39 2.43
C CYS A 201 -10.90 -6.11 3.91
N ILE A 202 -10.11 -5.08 4.23
CA ILE A 202 -9.83 -4.70 5.62
C ILE A 202 -11.09 -4.22 6.35
N PHE A 203 -11.99 -3.56 5.61
CA PHE A 203 -13.25 -3.03 6.11
C PHE A 203 -14.32 -4.11 6.15
N THR A 204 -14.53 -4.83 5.04
CA THR A 204 -15.62 -5.81 4.91
C THR A 204 -15.42 -7.04 5.79
N GLN A 205 -14.16 -7.39 6.10
CA GLN A 205 -13.82 -8.47 7.02
C GLN A 205 -13.56 -7.97 8.45
N ASN A 206 -13.70 -6.67 8.72
CA ASN A 206 -13.48 -6.05 10.03
C ASN A 206 -12.10 -6.39 10.62
N LEU A 207 -11.06 -6.21 9.80
CA LEU A 207 -9.66 -6.48 10.13
C LEU A 207 -8.88 -5.20 10.48
N LEU A 208 -9.47 -4.03 10.25
CA LEU A 208 -8.88 -2.73 10.57
C LEU A 208 -8.60 -2.61 12.07
N VAL A 209 -7.38 -2.22 12.41
CA VAL A 209 -7.01 -1.77 13.75
C VAL A 209 -6.73 -0.28 13.67
N GLU A 210 -7.56 0.51 14.35
CA GLU A 210 -7.40 1.96 14.43
C GLU A 210 -6.16 2.31 15.29
N ASP A 211 -5.31 3.19 14.79
CA ASP A 211 -4.11 3.64 15.50
C ASP A 211 -4.36 4.74 16.53
N ALA A 212 -5.55 5.35 16.51
CA ALA A 212 -5.98 6.41 17.40
C ALA A 212 -7.46 6.23 17.77
N THR A 213 -7.94 6.89 18.82
CA THR A 213 -9.38 6.92 19.12
C THR A 213 -10.06 8.15 18.51
N ALA A 214 -11.38 8.09 18.34
CA ALA A 214 -12.18 9.22 17.87
C ALA A 214 -11.97 10.50 18.70
N GLU A 215 -11.81 10.37 20.03
CA GLU A 215 -11.53 11.50 20.92
C GLU A 215 -10.12 12.08 20.71
N GLU A 216 -9.13 11.22 20.43
CA GLU A 216 -7.77 11.69 20.09
C GLU A 216 -7.77 12.47 18.76
N ILE A 217 -8.59 12.05 17.79
CA ILE A 217 -8.80 12.77 16.52
C ILE A 217 -9.41 14.15 16.77
N GLU A 218 -10.50 14.24 17.55
CA GLU A 218 -11.13 15.50 17.91
C GLU A 218 -10.15 16.45 18.64
N ALA A 219 -9.36 15.91 19.56
CA ALA A 219 -8.34 16.65 20.28
C ALA A 219 -7.23 17.17 19.35
N ALA A 220 -6.79 16.35 18.39
CA ALA A 220 -5.72 16.72 17.45
C ALA A 220 -6.14 17.87 16.52
N VAL A 221 -7.39 17.90 16.08
CA VAL A 221 -7.95 18.93 15.19
C VAL A 221 -8.28 20.22 15.95
N SER A 222 -8.86 20.12 17.15
CA SER A 222 -9.20 21.29 17.96
C SER A 222 -7.97 22.07 18.47
N GLY A 223 -6.81 21.41 18.59
CA GLY A 223 -5.54 22.03 18.94
C GLY A 223 -4.82 22.78 17.80
N SER A 224 -5.37 22.78 16.58
CA SER A 224 -4.77 23.41 15.39
C SER A 224 -5.24 24.86 15.14
N GLY A 225 -5.94 25.48 16.10
CA GLY A 225 -6.50 26.84 16.02
C GLY A 225 -5.61 27.94 16.62
#